data_AF-A0A960TNU6-F1
#
_entry.id   AF-A0A960TNU6-F1
#
_cell.length_a   1.000
_cell.length_b   1.000
_cell.length_c   1.000
_cell.angle_alpha   90.00
_cell.angle_beta   90.00
_cell.angle_gamma   90.00
#
_symmetry.space_group_name_H-M   'P 1'
#
loop_
_entity.id
_entity.type
_entity.pdbx_description
1 polymer ?
#
loop_
_entity_poly.entity_id
_entity_poly.type
_entity_poly.pdbx_seq_one_letter_code
_entity_poly.pdbx_strand_id
1 'polypeptide(L)'
;VRVTFERMAMNDEETVALTAGGHTVGKSHGNGDAALLGPDPEAADIDEQGLGWNNKTKRGIGRNTVTSGIEGAWTTHPTQWDNGYFKLLLGYEWELTKSPAGAWQWEPINIKEEDKPFDVEDSRIRYNPIMTDADMAMKMDPEYRKISEKFYNNPDYFSEVFAKAWFKLTHRDLGPKSRYIGPEVPQEDLIWQDSVPSGNTSFDIELAKSQIADSG
;
A
#
# COMPACT_ATOMS: atom_id res chain seq x y z
N VAL A 1 12.89 -2.03 0.25
CA VAL A 1 11.61 -2.50 -0.33
C VAL A 1 11.63 -3.99 -0.60
N ARG A 2 12.42 -4.49 -1.57
CA ARG A 2 12.47 -5.92 -1.95
C ARG A 2 12.53 -6.92 -0.79
N VAL A 3 13.59 -6.87 0.02
CA VAL A 3 13.82 -7.84 1.12
C VAL A 3 12.68 -7.86 2.13
N THR A 4 12.07 -6.71 2.43
CA THR A 4 10.97 -6.65 3.40
C THR A 4 9.69 -7.25 2.83
N PHE A 5 9.37 -6.98 1.56
CA PHE A 5 8.19 -7.54 0.89
C PHE A 5 8.34 -9.05 0.65
N GLU A 6 9.54 -9.51 0.28
CA GLU A 6 9.84 -10.94 0.14
C GLU A 6 9.59 -11.71 1.44
N ARG A 7 10.05 -11.16 2.58
CA ARG A 7 9.79 -11.72 3.92
C ARG A 7 8.31 -11.65 4.34
N MET A 8 7.51 -10.87 3.62
CA MET A 8 6.07 -10.75 3.76
C MET A 8 5.32 -11.52 2.66
N ALA A 9 5.99 -12.47 2.00
CA ALA A 9 5.44 -13.33 0.95
C ALA A 9 4.95 -12.56 -0.30
N MET A 10 5.53 -11.41 -0.62
CA MET A 10 5.24 -10.65 -1.84
C MET A 10 6.45 -10.67 -2.78
N ASN A 11 6.24 -11.07 -4.03
CA ASN A 11 7.26 -11.00 -5.07
C ASN A 11 7.41 -9.57 -5.63
N ASP A 12 8.33 -9.37 -6.58
CA ASP A 12 8.58 -8.03 -7.14
C ASP A 12 7.37 -7.44 -7.88
N GLU A 13 6.58 -8.25 -8.61
CA GLU A 13 5.40 -7.77 -9.33
C GLU A 13 4.26 -7.40 -8.36
N GLU A 14 4.04 -8.20 -7.32
CA GLU A 14 3.10 -7.91 -6.23
C GLU A 14 3.52 -6.66 -5.44
N THR A 15 4.83 -6.47 -5.24
CA THR A 15 5.39 -5.32 -4.52
C THR A 15 5.16 -4.01 -5.27
N VAL A 16 5.44 -3.98 -6.58
CA VAL A 16 5.16 -2.81 -7.41
C VAL A 16 3.66 -2.54 -7.46
N ALA A 17 2.84 -3.59 -7.62
CA ALA A 17 1.40 -3.45 -7.67
C ALA A 17 0.83 -2.86 -6.37
N LEU A 18 1.23 -3.37 -5.20
CA LEU A 18 0.80 -2.86 -3.90
C LEU A 18 1.27 -1.43 -3.64
N THR A 19 2.51 -1.10 -4.00
CA THR A 19 3.07 0.25 -3.81
C THR A 19 2.32 1.26 -4.68
N ALA A 20 2.27 1.02 -6.00
CA ALA A 20 1.62 1.91 -6.95
C ALA A 20 0.10 1.99 -6.73
N GLY A 21 -0.55 0.86 -6.45
CA GLY A 21 -1.99 0.81 -6.21
C GLY A 21 -2.38 1.51 -4.92
N GLY A 22 -1.64 1.29 -3.84
CA GLY A 22 -1.83 2.00 -2.58
C GLY A 22 -1.64 3.52 -2.73
N HIS A 23 -0.56 3.94 -3.40
CA HIS A 23 -0.24 5.35 -3.62
C HIS A 23 -0.98 5.97 -4.82
N THR A 24 -1.90 5.27 -5.47
CA THR A 24 -2.81 5.89 -6.46
C THR A 24 -3.85 6.78 -5.76
N VAL A 25 -4.21 6.45 -4.52
CA VAL A 25 -5.23 7.14 -3.72
C VAL A 25 -4.62 7.73 -2.45
N GLY A 26 -5.04 8.95 -2.12
CA GLY A 26 -4.70 9.65 -0.89
C GLY A 26 -3.45 10.52 -1.00
N LYS A 27 -2.89 10.83 0.17
CA LYS A 27 -1.70 11.68 0.33
C LYS A 27 -0.94 11.35 1.62
N SER A 28 0.29 11.84 1.69
CA SER A 28 1.07 11.92 2.93
C SER A 28 0.77 13.22 3.71
N HIS A 29 1.10 13.27 5.00
CA HIS A 29 0.80 14.39 5.89
C HIS A 29 2.02 14.87 6.68
N GLY A 30 2.40 16.12 6.47
CA GLY A 30 3.61 16.79 6.95
C GLY A 30 3.56 18.31 6.84
N ASN A 31 2.36 18.90 6.71
CA ASN A 31 2.19 20.35 6.56
C ASN A 31 2.16 21.09 7.91
N GLY A 32 3.25 20.95 8.68
CA GLY A 32 3.37 21.50 10.02
C GLY A 32 4.71 21.16 10.66
N ASP A 33 4.77 21.24 11.98
CA ASP A 33 5.96 20.90 12.75
C ASP A 33 5.71 19.61 13.54
N ALA A 34 6.48 18.56 13.23
CA ALA A 34 6.37 17.26 13.89
C ALA A 34 6.73 17.33 15.38
N ALA A 35 7.53 18.32 15.81
CA ALA A 35 7.87 18.53 17.22
C ALA A 35 6.66 19.02 18.06
N LEU A 36 5.58 19.44 17.42
CA LEU A 36 4.34 19.85 18.10
C LEU A 36 3.34 18.70 18.28
N LEU A 37 3.63 17.49 17.77
CA LEU A 37 2.81 16.32 18.02
C LEU A 37 2.99 15.85 19.48
N GLY A 38 1.87 15.58 20.14
CA GLY A 38 1.85 14.95 21.45
C GLY A 38 2.38 13.51 21.42
N PRO A 39 2.41 12.85 22.60
CA PRO A 39 2.80 11.45 22.71
C PRO A 39 1.90 10.52 21.88
N ASP A 40 2.40 9.31 21.60
CA ASP A 40 1.60 8.25 21.00
C ASP A 40 0.41 7.83 21.90
N PRO A 41 -0.56 7.06 21.39
CA PRO A 41 -1.77 6.73 22.14
C PRO A 41 -1.55 6.08 23.51
N GLU A 42 -0.48 5.30 23.69
CA GLU A 42 -0.22 4.59 24.96
C GLU A 42 0.47 5.49 26.00
N ALA A 43 1.06 6.60 25.56
CA ALA A 43 1.66 7.62 26.42
C ALA A 43 0.84 8.92 26.51
N ALA A 44 -0.32 8.96 25.85
CA ALA A 44 -1.24 10.09 25.86
C ALA A 44 -2.02 10.21 27.17
N ASP A 45 -2.45 11.44 27.49
CA ASP A 45 -3.27 11.70 28.66
C ASP A 45 -4.65 11.05 28.52
N ILE A 46 -5.29 10.73 29.64
CA ILE A 46 -6.59 10.04 29.67
C ILE A 46 -7.70 10.78 28.90
N ASP A 47 -7.65 12.11 28.87
CA ASP A 47 -8.63 12.95 28.15
C ASP A 47 -8.52 12.84 26.62
N GLU A 48 -7.45 12.25 26.10
CA GLU A 48 -7.30 11.90 24.68
C GLU A 48 -8.09 10.64 24.30
N GLN A 49 -8.64 9.91 25.29
CA GLN A 49 -9.60 8.81 25.08
C GLN A 49 -9.08 7.68 24.16
N GLY A 50 -7.79 7.35 24.28
CA GLY A 50 -7.14 6.32 23.48
C GLY A 50 -6.64 6.81 22.12
N LEU A 51 -6.69 8.11 21.85
CA LEU A 51 -6.00 8.75 20.73
C LEU A 51 -4.61 9.24 21.17
N GLY A 52 -3.78 9.59 20.19
CA GLY A 52 -2.44 10.13 20.39
C GLY A 52 -1.99 10.97 19.21
N TRP A 53 -0.76 11.49 19.28
CA TRP A 53 -0.17 12.41 18.31
C TRP A 53 -0.98 13.70 18.10
N ASN A 54 -1.79 14.09 19.08
CA ASN A 54 -2.59 15.30 18.97
C ASN A 54 -1.72 16.55 19.11
N ASN A 55 -1.93 17.52 18.23
CA ASN A 55 -1.31 18.82 18.36
C ASN A 55 -2.17 19.71 19.27
N LYS A 56 -1.68 19.98 20.50
CA LYS A 56 -2.40 20.80 21.49
C LYS A 56 -2.15 22.31 21.34
N THR A 57 -1.35 22.75 20.37
CA THR A 57 -0.90 24.15 20.23
C THR A 57 -1.40 24.85 18.96
N LYS A 58 -1.59 24.09 17.89
CA LYS A 58 -2.12 24.53 16.58
C LYS A 58 -3.22 23.58 16.14
N ARG A 59 -3.92 23.90 15.05
CA ARG A 59 -5.09 23.14 14.58
C ARG A 59 -4.85 21.62 14.40
N GLY A 60 -3.69 21.19 13.92
CA GLY A 60 -3.30 19.76 13.85
C GLY A 60 -4.11 18.84 12.92
N ILE A 61 -5.16 19.35 12.27
CA ILE A 61 -6.09 18.61 11.40
C ILE A 61 -6.28 19.30 10.05
N GLY A 62 -6.89 18.60 9.09
CA GLY A 62 -7.19 19.12 7.75
C GLY A 62 -5.90 19.46 6.99
N ARG A 63 -5.80 20.69 6.48
CA ARG A 63 -4.57 21.17 5.83
C ARG A 63 -3.34 21.16 6.75
N ASN A 64 -3.52 21.18 8.08
CA ASN A 64 -2.42 21.24 9.05
C ASN A 64 -2.05 19.88 9.68
N THR A 65 -2.57 18.78 9.14
CA THR A 65 -2.25 17.44 9.63
C THR A 65 -0.77 17.12 9.45
N VAL A 66 -0.17 16.50 10.46
CA VAL A 66 1.17 15.91 10.41
C VAL A 66 1.08 14.47 10.89
N THR A 67 1.63 13.53 10.12
CA THR A 67 1.68 12.10 10.47
C THR A 67 3.06 11.54 10.16
N SER A 68 3.42 11.38 8.88
CA SER A 68 4.74 10.88 8.48
C SER A 68 5.80 11.98 8.43
N GLY A 69 5.37 13.24 8.35
CA GLY A 69 6.24 14.39 8.09
C GLY A 69 6.52 14.63 6.61
N ILE A 70 6.21 13.69 5.71
CA ILE A 70 6.19 13.91 4.26
C ILE A 70 4.88 14.59 3.91
N GLU A 71 4.88 15.54 2.98
CA GLU A 71 3.67 16.29 2.61
C GLU A 71 3.44 16.31 1.11
N GLY A 72 2.29 15.79 0.69
CA GLY A 72 1.82 15.86 -0.69
C GLY A 72 1.07 14.61 -1.12
N ALA A 73 0.26 14.75 -2.16
CA ALA A 73 -0.38 13.62 -2.83
C ALA A 73 0.55 13.05 -3.92
N TRP A 74 0.31 11.80 -4.32
CA TRP A 74 1.09 11.17 -5.39
C TRP A 74 0.50 11.39 -6.78
N THR A 75 -0.81 11.64 -6.86
CA THR A 75 -1.57 11.73 -8.12
C THR A 75 -2.28 13.07 -8.26
N THR A 76 -2.68 13.42 -9.50
CA THR A 76 -3.49 14.61 -9.79
C THR A 76 -4.92 14.49 -9.22
N HIS A 77 -5.46 13.27 -9.16
CA HIS A 77 -6.80 12.98 -8.62
C HIS A 77 -6.70 12.01 -7.42
N PRO A 78 -6.36 12.50 -6.22
CA PRO A 78 -6.05 11.63 -5.06
C PRO A 78 -7.22 10.79 -4.54
N THR A 79 -8.41 10.88 -5.12
CA THR A 79 -9.61 10.16 -4.70
C THR A 79 -10.16 9.25 -5.79
N GLN A 80 -9.39 9.01 -6.86
CA GLN A 80 -9.82 8.21 -8.01
C GLN A 80 -8.82 7.08 -8.25
N TRP A 81 -9.35 5.89 -8.56
CA TRP A 81 -8.53 4.83 -9.13
C TRP A 81 -8.30 5.14 -10.61
N ASP A 82 -7.09 5.59 -10.94
CA ASP A 82 -6.65 5.87 -12.29
C ASP A 82 -5.17 5.49 -12.48
N ASN A 83 -4.63 5.70 -13.68
CA ASN A 83 -3.21 5.42 -13.96
C ASN A 83 -2.29 6.62 -13.61
N GLY A 84 -2.75 7.53 -12.74
CA GLY A 84 -2.11 8.80 -12.42
C GLY A 84 -0.77 8.63 -11.72
N TYR A 85 -0.62 7.62 -10.86
CA TYR A 85 0.64 7.32 -10.16
C TYR A 85 1.78 7.08 -11.16
N PHE A 86 1.60 6.13 -12.08
CA PHE A 86 2.64 5.81 -13.07
C PHE A 86 2.84 6.94 -14.09
N LYS A 87 1.76 7.61 -14.50
CA LYS A 87 1.85 8.79 -15.40
C LYS A 87 2.80 9.83 -14.82
N LEU A 88 2.65 10.18 -13.55
CA LEU A 88 3.49 11.21 -12.91
C LEU A 88 4.89 10.68 -12.60
N LEU A 89 4.98 9.48 -12.00
CA LEU A 89 6.27 8.88 -11.62
C LEU A 89 7.21 8.76 -12.83
N LEU A 90 6.73 8.19 -13.94
CA LEU A 90 7.54 7.91 -15.12
C LEU A 90 7.64 9.10 -16.08
N GLY A 91 6.63 9.98 -16.08
CA GLY A 91 6.54 11.12 -17.00
C GLY A 91 7.33 12.37 -16.60
N TYR A 92 7.74 12.47 -15.34
CA TYR A 92 8.51 13.60 -14.82
C TYR A 92 9.89 13.19 -14.30
N GLU A 93 10.82 14.14 -14.34
CA GLU A 93 12.05 14.07 -13.57
C GLU A 93 11.83 14.63 -12.18
N TRP A 94 12.60 14.13 -11.21
CA TRP A 94 12.37 14.37 -9.79
C TRP A 94 13.64 14.90 -9.13
N GLU A 95 13.48 15.88 -8.25
CA GLU A 95 14.57 16.40 -7.41
C GLU A 95 14.26 16.21 -5.93
N LEU A 96 15.32 16.00 -5.14
CA LEU A 96 15.22 15.80 -3.71
C LEU A 96 15.01 17.14 -3.01
N THR A 97 13.99 17.22 -2.14
CA THR A 97 13.63 18.42 -1.39
C THR A 97 13.20 18.06 0.04
N LYS A 98 12.91 19.09 0.83
CA LYS A 98 12.37 18.97 2.19
C LYS A 98 10.89 19.35 2.22
N SER A 99 10.10 18.52 2.89
CA SER A 99 8.72 18.84 3.25
C SER A 99 8.66 20.06 4.19
N PRO A 100 7.47 20.66 4.42
CA PRO A 100 7.31 21.70 5.44
C PRO A 100 7.74 21.25 6.85
N ALA A 101 7.59 19.96 7.18
CA ALA A 101 8.06 19.37 8.43
C ALA A 101 9.54 18.93 8.41
N GLY A 102 10.28 19.17 7.32
CA GLY A 102 11.71 18.86 7.23
C GLY A 102 12.05 17.40 6.86
N ALA A 103 11.07 16.59 6.45
CA ALA A 103 11.30 15.25 5.93
C ALA A 103 11.87 15.29 4.50
N TRP A 104 12.71 14.33 4.14
CA TRP A 104 13.15 14.19 2.74
C TRP A 104 12.02 13.62 1.88
N GLN A 105 11.79 14.24 0.73
CA GLN A 105 10.83 13.80 -0.28
C GLN A 105 11.29 14.25 -1.67
N TRP A 106 10.66 13.72 -2.71
CA TRP A 106 10.94 14.10 -4.09
C TRP A 106 9.80 14.94 -4.65
N GLU A 107 10.16 16.00 -5.37
CA GLU A 107 9.21 16.83 -6.12
C GLU A 107 9.55 16.85 -7.62
N PRO A 108 8.54 17.03 -8.48
CA PRO A 108 8.72 16.98 -9.92
C PRO A 108 9.35 18.28 -10.43
N ILE A 109 10.32 18.14 -11.32
CA ILE A 109 10.96 19.25 -12.01
C ILE A 109 10.06 19.71 -13.17
N ASN A 110 9.75 21.01 -13.22
CA ASN A 110 8.96 21.63 -14.30
C ASN A 110 7.57 20.99 -14.54
N ILE A 111 6.86 20.62 -13.47
CA ILE A 111 5.50 20.05 -13.59
C ILE A 111 4.49 21.05 -14.18
N LYS A 112 3.57 20.54 -14.99
CA LYS A 112 2.46 21.31 -15.55
C LYS A 112 1.39 21.60 -14.49
N GLU A 113 0.76 22.77 -14.57
CA GLU A 113 -0.28 23.16 -13.62
C GLU A 113 -1.49 22.21 -13.61
N GLU A 114 -1.86 21.62 -14.75
CA GLU A 114 -2.96 20.67 -14.82
C GLU A 114 -2.71 19.35 -14.07
N ASP A 115 -1.44 18.96 -13.92
CA ASP A 115 -1.05 17.72 -13.25
C ASP A 115 -0.92 17.88 -11.72
N LYS A 116 -0.95 19.12 -11.22
CA LYS A 116 -0.88 19.41 -9.78
C LYS A 116 -2.21 19.10 -9.08
N PRO A 117 -2.23 18.29 -8.01
CA PRO A 117 -3.44 18.08 -7.21
C PRO A 117 -3.92 19.38 -6.53
N PHE A 118 -5.22 19.44 -6.26
CA PHE A 118 -5.81 20.49 -5.45
C PHE A 118 -5.49 20.32 -3.95
N ASP A 119 -5.50 21.43 -3.22
CA ASP A 119 -5.48 21.40 -1.77
C ASP A 119 -6.71 20.67 -1.20
N VAL A 120 -6.52 20.07 -0.02
CA VAL A 120 -7.52 19.27 0.69
C VAL A 120 -8.76 20.06 1.15
N GLU A 121 -8.66 21.39 1.28
CA GLU A 121 -9.72 22.27 1.80
C GLU A 121 -10.05 23.45 0.87
N ASP A 122 -9.23 23.74 -0.14
CA ASP A 122 -9.44 24.87 -1.07
C ASP A 122 -9.05 24.52 -2.52
N SER A 123 -10.05 24.27 -3.37
CA SER A 123 -9.85 23.93 -4.79
C SER A 123 -9.29 25.07 -5.65
N ARG A 124 -9.01 26.25 -5.09
CA ARG A 124 -8.28 27.33 -5.79
C ARG A 124 -6.77 27.19 -5.64
N ILE A 125 -6.32 26.37 -4.70
CA ILE A 125 -4.91 26.13 -4.40
C ILE A 125 -4.50 24.78 -5.01
N ARG A 126 -3.33 24.75 -5.63
CA ARG A 126 -2.71 23.53 -6.14
C ARG A 126 -1.31 23.39 -5.56
N TYR A 127 -0.91 22.15 -5.29
CA TYR A 127 0.42 21.81 -4.79
C TYR A 127 1.13 20.86 -5.75
N ASN A 128 2.45 20.79 -5.65
CA ASN A 128 3.19 19.74 -6.34
C ASN A 128 2.79 18.37 -5.76
N PRO A 129 2.65 17.34 -6.61
CA PRO A 129 2.65 15.96 -6.13
C PRO A 129 4.06 15.59 -5.64
N ILE A 130 4.15 14.50 -4.89
CA ILE A 130 5.40 14.02 -4.31
C ILE A 130 5.65 12.56 -4.64
N MET A 131 6.91 12.16 -4.50
CA MET A 131 7.31 10.75 -4.44
C MET A 131 8.20 10.53 -3.22
N THR A 132 8.12 9.34 -2.62
CA THR A 132 9.02 8.89 -1.57
C THR A 132 10.22 8.14 -2.17
N ASP A 133 11.24 7.83 -1.36
CA ASP A 133 12.33 6.94 -1.81
C ASP A 133 11.81 5.55 -2.25
N ALA A 134 10.74 5.06 -1.63
CA ALA A 134 10.11 3.80 -2.03
C ALA A 134 9.44 3.90 -3.40
N ASP A 135 8.82 5.04 -3.71
CA ASP A 135 8.25 5.32 -5.03
C ASP A 135 9.35 5.47 -6.09
N MET A 136 10.42 6.20 -5.76
CA MET A 136 11.56 6.36 -6.66
C MET A 136 12.24 5.02 -6.94
N ALA A 137 12.25 4.07 -5.99
CA ALA A 137 12.71 2.71 -6.26
C ALA A 137 11.91 2.03 -7.39
N MET A 138 10.61 2.31 -7.54
CA MET A 138 9.79 1.78 -8.63
C MET A 138 10.24 2.30 -10.01
N LYS A 139 10.76 3.53 -10.07
CA LYS A 139 11.32 4.16 -11.30
C LYS A 139 12.78 3.77 -11.55
N MET A 140 13.59 3.64 -10.49
CA MET A 140 15.05 3.57 -10.58
C MET A 140 15.61 2.14 -10.57
N ASP A 141 15.01 1.21 -9.83
CA ASP A 141 15.45 -0.19 -9.83
C ASP A 141 15.10 -0.84 -11.19
N PRO A 142 16.06 -1.47 -11.89
CA PRO A 142 15.81 -1.98 -13.24
C PRO A 142 14.68 -3.02 -13.33
N GLU A 143 14.48 -3.86 -12.32
CA GLU A 143 13.43 -4.88 -12.34
C GLU A 143 12.06 -4.26 -12.00
N TYR A 144 11.99 -3.39 -10.99
CA TYR A 144 10.77 -2.65 -10.70
C TYR A 144 10.36 -1.70 -11.82
N ARG A 145 11.32 -1.11 -12.52
CA ARG A 145 11.04 -0.23 -13.65
C ARG A 145 10.36 -0.97 -14.80
N LYS A 146 10.85 -2.16 -15.17
CA LYS A 146 10.21 -2.99 -16.21
C LYS A 146 8.75 -3.30 -15.86
N ILE A 147 8.49 -3.64 -14.60
CA ILE A 147 7.14 -3.93 -14.11
C ILE A 147 6.29 -2.66 -14.11
N SER A 148 6.83 -1.53 -13.65
CA SER A 148 6.15 -0.24 -13.63
C SER A 148 5.78 0.24 -15.03
N GLU A 149 6.69 0.10 -16.01
CA GLU A 149 6.43 0.39 -17.41
C GLU A 149 5.39 -0.57 -18.01
N LYS A 150 5.41 -1.85 -17.64
CA LYS A 150 4.39 -2.83 -18.05
C LYS A 150 3.01 -2.45 -17.53
N PHE A 151 2.90 -2.06 -16.26
CA PHE A 151 1.65 -1.59 -15.65
C PHE A 151 1.18 -0.26 -16.25
N TYR A 152 2.10 0.68 -16.47
CA TYR A 152 1.77 1.95 -17.12
C TYR A 152 1.16 1.75 -18.51
N ASN A 153 1.70 0.83 -19.30
CA ASN A 153 1.23 0.52 -20.64
C ASN A 153 0.00 -0.41 -20.67
N ASN A 154 -0.37 -1.05 -19.55
CA ASN A 154 -1.53 -1.93 -19.45
C ASN A 154 -2.25 -1.77 -18.09
N PRO A 155 -3.11 -0.73 -17.96
CA PRO A 155 -3.80 -0.43 -16.69
C PRO A 155 -4.76 -1.52 -16.22
N ASP A 156 -5.35 -2.29 -17.14
CA ASP A 156 -6.25 -3.40 -16.81
C ASP A 156 -5.46 -4.52 -16.12
N TYR A 157 -4.29 -4.86 -16.66
CA TYR A 157 -3.40 -5.85 -16.06
C TYR A 157 -2.88 -5.38 -14.68
N PHE A 158 -2.52 -4.10 -14.56
CA PHE A 158 -2.18 -3.52 -13.27
C PHE A 158 -3.32 -3.68 -12.25
N SER A 159 -4.56 -3.36 -12.65
CA SER A 159 -5.73 -3.49 -11.79
C SER A 159 -5.98 -4.93 -11.35
N GLU A 160 -5.81 -5.90 -12.26
CA GLU A 160 -5.93 -7.33 -11.93
C GLU A 160 -4.87 -7.78 -10.91
N VAL A 161 -3.61 -7.40 -11.13
CA VAL A 161 -2.50 -7.81 -10.26
C VAL A 161 -2.60 -7.14 -8.90
N PHE A 162 -2.95 -5.85 -8.85
CA PHE A 162 -3.20 -5.14 -7.59
C PHE A 162 -4.34 -5.80 -6.80
N ALA A 163 -5.46 -6.12 -7.46
CA ALA A 163 -6.59 -6.77 -6.79
C ALA A 163 -6.19 -8.12 -6.16
N LYS A 164 -5.44 -8.95 -6.90
CA LYS A 164 -4.93 -10.24 -6.39
C LYS A 164 -3.92 -10.06 -5.25
N ALA A 165 -2.98 -9.12 -5.39
CA ALA A 165 -1.98 -8.85 -4.37
C ALA A 165 -2.59 -8.25 -3.09
N TRP A 166 -3.59 -7.37 -3.22
CA TRP A 166 -4.34 -6.81 -2.10
C TRP A 166 -5.17 -7.88 -1.38
N PHE A 167 -5.84 -8.76 -2.14
CA PHE A 167 -6.55 -9.90 -1.56
C PHE A 167 -5.59 -10.79 -0.77
N LYS A 168 -4.44 -11.17 -1.35
CA LYS A 168 -3.40 -11.91 -0.66
C LYS A 168 -2.89 -11.19 0.60
N LEU A 169 -2.59 -9.90 0.52
CA LEU A 169 -2.09 -9.10 1.66
C LEU A 169 -3.02 -9.20 2.87
N THR A 170 -4.33 -9.11 2.62
CA THR A 170 -5.37 -9.03 3.66
C THR A 170 -5.89 -10.40 4.11
N HIS A 171 -5.42 -11.49 3.51
CA HIS A 171 -5.90 -12.86 3.80
C HIS A 171 -4.79 -13.89 4.02
N ARG A 172 -3.51 -13.55 3.79
CA ARG A 172 -2.37 -14.48 3.90
C ARG A 172 -2.18 -15.12 5.28
N ASP A 173 -2.73 -14.51 6.33
CA ASP A 173 -2.63 -14.97 7.72
C ASP A 173 -3.92 -15.65 8.22
N LEU A 174 -4.93 -15.79 7.36
CA LEU A 174 -6.16 -16.51 7.69
C LEU A 174 -6.02 -18.03 7.60
N GLY A 175 -4.93 -18.55 7.04
CA GLY A 175 -4.73 -19.98 6.85
C GLY A 175 -5.67 -20.56 5.78
N PRO A 176 -6.18 -21.80 5.93
CA PRO A 176 -6.91 -22.48 4.87
C PRO A 176 -8.23 -21.78 4.53
N LYS A 177 -8.63 -21.86 3.26
CA LYS A 177 -9.87 -21.26 2.72
C LYS A 177 -11.14 -21.66 3.48
N SER A 178 -11.14 -22.81 4.15
CA SER A 178 -12.25 -23.25 5.03
C SER A 178 -12.55 -22.32 6.20
N ARG A 179 -11.61 -21.42 6.57
CA ARG A 179 -11.82 -20.39 7.59
C ARG A 179 -12.52 -19.12 7.07
N TYR A 180 -12.70 -19.00 5.76
CA TYR A 180 -13.26 -17.80 5.14
C TYR A 180 -14.78 -17.86 5.26
N ILE A 181 -15.40 -16.79 5.73
CA ILE A 181 -16.84 -16.73 6.01
C ILE A 181 -17.42 -15.51 5.30
N GLY A 182 -18.57 -15.69 4.67
CA GLY A 182 -19.31 -14.61 4.00
C GLY A 182 -19.56 -14.86 2.52
N PRO A 183 -20.38 -14.02 1.88
CA PRO A 183 -20.79 -14.21 0.48
C PRO A 183 -19.73 -13.81 -0.55
N GLU A 184 -18.69 -13.09 -0.13
CA GLU A 184 -17.66 -12.53 -1.04
C GLU A 184 -16.41 -13.41 -1.15
N VAL A 185 -16.42 -14.62 -0.58
CA VAL A 185 -15.30 -15.56 -0.70
C VAL A 185 -15.14 -15.98 -2.17
N PRO A 186 -13.97 -15.72 -2.80
CA PRO A 186 -13.75 -16.11 -4.19
C PRO A 186 -13.84 -17.62 -4.38
N GLN A 187 -14.40 -18.04 -5.52
CA GLN A 187 -14.49 -19.46 -5.86
C GLN A 187 -13.13 -20.06 -6.24
N GLU A 188 -12.23 -19.24 -6.82
CA GLU A 188 -10.86 -19.64 -7.16
C GLU A 188 -10.06 -20.04 -5.91
N ASP A 189 -9.26 -21.10 -6.03
CA ASP A 189 -8.24 -21.47 -5.05
C ASP A 189 -6.91 -20.87 -5.47
N LEU A 190 -6.25 -20.19 -4.54
CA LEU A 190 -4.97 -19.52 -4.79
C LEU A 190 -3.83 -20.32 -4.17
N ILE A 191 -2.70 -20.42 -4.87
CA ILE A 191 -1.58 -21.28 -4.44
C ILE A 191 -1.07 -20.96 -3.04
N TRP A 192 -1.06 -19.69 -2.64
CA TRP A 192 -0.59 -19.25 -1.33
C TRP A 192 -1.54 -19.60 -0.17
N GLN A 193 -2.74 -20.11 -0.48
CA GLN A 193 -3.69 -20.63 0.53
C GLN A 193 -3.40 -22.08 0.92
N ASP A 194 -2.42 -22.73 0.28
CA ASP A 194 -2.05 -24.13 0.48
C ASP A 194 -3.28 -25.07 0.38
N SER A 195 -4.14 -24.81 -0.62
CA SER A 195 -5.40 -25.56 -0.80
C SER A 195 -5.16 -27.05 -0.99
N VAL A 196 -5.92 -27.84 -0.23
CA VAL A 196 -5.91 -29.31 -0.31
C VAL A 196 -7.17 -29.82 -1.01
N PRO A 197 -7.07 -30.79 -1.93
CA PRO A 197 -8.24 -31.43 -2.51
C PRO A 197 -9.12 -32.07 -1.45
N SER A 198 -10.42 -32.15 -1.71
CA SER A 198 -11.33 -32.90 -0.85
C SER A 198 -10.93 -34.39 -0.84
N GLY A 199 -10.66 -34.93 0.35
CA GLY A 199 -10.31 -36.33 0.54
C GLY A 199 -11.50 -37.27 0.34
N ASN A 200 -11.20 -38.55 0.09
CA ASN A 200 -12.22 -39.60 0.10
C ASN A 200 -12.76 -39.79 1.53
N THR A 201 -14.06 -39.64 1.72
CA THR A 201 -14.72 -39.86 3.02
C THR A 201 -15.08 -41.32 3.29
N SER A 202 -14.93 -42.19 2.29
CA SER A 202 -15.28 -43.62 2.33
C SER A 202 -14.02 -44.48 2.41
N PHE A 203 -13.29 -44.41 3.53
CA PHE A 203 -12.13 -45.26 3.81
C PHE A 203 -12.34 -46.06 5.09
N ASP A 204 -11.79 -47.27 5.13
CA ASP A 204 -11.84 -48.16 6.30
C ASP A 204 -10.62 -47.91 7.20
N ILE A 205 -10.86 -47.23 8.32
CA ILE A 205 -9.84 -46.89 9.31
C ILE A 205 -9.22 -48.13 9.93
N GLU A 206 -10.02 -49.16 10.21
CA GLU A 206 -9.53 -50.37 10.90
C GLU A 206 -8.71 -51.25 9.95
N LEU A 207 -9.14 -51.36 8.69
CA LEU A 207 -8.33 -52.00 7.65
C LEU A 207 -6.97 -51.29 7.47
N ALA A 208 -6.98 -49.95 7.41
CA ALA A 208 -5.75 -49.17 7.27
C ALA A 208 -4.79 -49.38 8.45
N LYS A 209 -5.32 -49.36 9.69
CA LYS A 209 -4.51 -49.65 10.90
C LYS A 209 -3.90 -51.05 10.86
N SER A 210 -4.67 -52.07 10.50
CA SER A 210 -4.16 -53.45 10.39
C SER A 210 -3.04 -53.53 9.36
N GLN A 211 -3.25 -52.99 8.16
CA GLN A 211 -2.25 -53.01 7.09
C GLN A 211 -0.95 -52.29 7.48
N ILE A 212 -1.02 -51.18 8.22
CA ILE A 212 0.16 -50.48 8.74
C ILE A 212 0.88 -51.34 9.78
N ALA A 213 0.16 -51.96 10.72
CA ALA A 213 0.75 -52.82 11.76
C ALA A 213 1.40 -54.08 11.15
N ASP A 214 0.86 -54.59 10.05
CA ASP A 214 1.35 -55.78 9.33
C ASP A 214 2.45 -55.46 8.31
N SER A 215 2.86 -54.19 8.15
CA SER A 215 3.77 -53.76 7.07
C SER A 215 5.26 -54.07 7.29
N GLY A 216 5.63 -54.58 8.47
CA GLY A 216 7.01 -54.93 8.87
C GLY A 216 7.43 -54.26 10.16
#